data_AF-A0A3N5PP50-F1
#
_entry.id   AF-A0A3N5PP50-F1
#
_cell.length_a   1.000
_cell.length_b   1.000
_cell.length_c   1.000
_cell.angle_alpha   90.00
_cell.angle_beta   90.00
_cell.angle_gamma   90.00
#
_symmetry.space_group_name_H-M   'P 1'
#
loop_
_entity.id
_entity.type
_entity.pdbx_description
1 polymer ?
#
loop_
_entity_poly.entity_id
_entity_poly.type
_entity_poly.pdbx_seq_one_letter_code
_entity_poly.pdbx_strand_id
1 'polypeptide(L)'
;VCRITADFKENERKAALFVADRMEEWYRAAGATDVIRNPLGTMGPSTHAYGGTRMGDNPETNVVNRWGLAHEVPNLGILGASVMGTSGAHNPTLTVQALAWRTAEYLVKNWKAIAE
;
A
#
# COMPACT_ATOMS: atom_id res chain seq x y z
N VAL A 1 5.44 -4.74 -21.40
CA VAL A 1 5.00 -3.45 -20.81
C VAL A 1 4.01 -3.74 -19.69
N CYS A 2 4.17 -3.13 -18.50
CA CYS A 2 3.24 -3.30 -17.38
C CYS A 2 1.93 -2.52 -17.63
N ARG A 3 0.77 -3.12 -17.36
CA ARG A 3 -0.55 -2.47 -17.48
C ARG A 3 -1.13 -2.25 -16.08
N ILE A 4 -1.48 -1.01 -15.77
CA ILE A 4 -2.17 -0.63 -14.52
C ILE A 4 -3.60 -0.23 -14.88
N THR A 5 -4.57 -0.88 -14.24
CA THR A 5 -5.99 -0.52 -14.34
C THR A 5 -6.44 0.02 -12.99
N ALA A 6 -6.83 1.29 -12.94
CA ALA A 6 -7.19 1.95 -11.69
C ALA A 6 -8.29 2.99 -11.94
N ASP A 7 -9.15 3.19 -10.95
CA ASP A 7 -10.20 4.20 -10.96
C ASP A 7 -10.62 4.52 -9.52
N PHE A 8 -11.01 5.76 -9.27
CA PHE A 8 -11.56 6.16 -7.97
C PHE A 8 -12.87 5.42 -7.74
N LYS A 9 -13.14 4.99 -6.50
CA LYS A 9 -14.47 4.56 -6.08
C LYS A 9 -15.13 5.69 -5.28
N GLU A 10 -16.33 5.44 -4.78
CA GLU A 10 -17.13 6.46 -4.12
C GLU A 10 -16.42 7.05 -2.90
N ASN A 11 -15.78 6.19 -2.10
CA ASN A 11 -15.07 6.61 -0.90
C ASN A 11 -13.87 7.51 -1.21
N GLU A 12 -13.06 7.17 -2.22
CA GLU A 12 -11.90 8.00 -2.60
C GLU A 12 -12.35 9.37 -3.09
N ARG A 13 -13.46 9.45 -3.83
CA ARG A 13 -14.05 10.74 -4.26
C ARG A 13 -14.49 11.57 -3.06
N LYS A 14 -15.21 10.97 -2.11
CA LYS A 14 -15.66 11.64 -0.88
C LYS A 14 -14.47 12.14 -0.04
N ALA A 15 -13.45 11.30 0.14
CA ALA A 15 -12.24 11.65 0.87
C ALA A 15 -11.47 12.78 0.18
N ALA A 16 -11.32 12.75 -1.15
CA ALA A 16 -10.64 13.80 -1.89
C ALA A 16 -11.34 15.16 -1.77
N LEU A 17 -12.68 15.19 -1.85
CA LEU A 17 -13.46 16.42 -1.68
C LEU A 17 -13.32 16.97 -0.26
N PHE A 18 -13.44 16.10 0.75
CA PHE A 18 -13.26 16.49 2.15
C PHE A 18 -11.87 17.08 2.41
N VAL A 19 -10.81 16.43 1.92
CA VAL A 19 -9.43 16.92 2.08
C VAL A 19 -9.26 18.26 1.37
N ALA A 20 -9.79 18.43 0.16
CA ALA A 20 -9.73 19.70 -0.55
C ALA A 20 -10.41 20.85 0.22
N ASP A 21 -11.59 20.59 0.82
CA ASP A 21 -12.29 21.59 1.64
C ASP A 21 -11.46 21.99 2.87
N ARG A 22 -10.81 21.01 3.53
CA ARG A 22 -9.94 21.26 4.70
C ARG A 22 -8.67 22.02 4.33
N MET A 23 -8.05 21.67 3.20
CA MET A 23 -6.87 22.37 2.73
C MET A 23 -7.16 23.84 2.45
N GLU A 24 -8.30 24.16 1.82
CA GLU A 24 -8.70 25.54 1.59
C GLU A 24 -8.91 26.32 2.90
N GLU A 25 -9.61 25.72 3.87
CA GLU A 25 -9.79 26.30 5.21
C GLU A 25 -8.44 26.64 5.85
N TRP A 26 -7.48 25.70 5.82
CA TRP A 26 -6.15 25.90 6.40
C TRP A 26 -5.33 26.95 5.66
N TYR A 27 -5.38 27.00 4.34
CA TYR A 27 -4.67 28.04 3.57
C TYR A 27 -5.20 29.43 3.89
N ARG A 28 -6.52 29.60 3.95
CA ARG A 28 -7.13 30.90 4.31
C ARG A 28 -6.78 31.30 5.75
N ALA A 29 -6.83 30.36 6.69
CA ALA A 29 -6.42 30.61 8.08
C ALA A 29 -4.93 30.97 8.21
N ALA A 30 -4.07 30.42 7.33
CA ALA A 30 -2.65 30.75 7.26
C ALA A 30 -2.36 32.10 6.56
N GLY A 31 -3.39 32.81 6.07
CA GLY A 31 -3.25 34.13 5.45
C GLY A 31 -2.94 34.08 3.95
N ALA A 32 -3.25 32.98 3.25
CA ALA A 32 -3.12 32.93 1.80
C ALA A 32 -3.97 34.02 1.12
N THR A 33 -3.35 34.79 0.22
CA THR A 33 -4.03 35.86 -0.52
C THR A 33 -4.90 35.33 -1.66
N ASP A 34 -4.63 34.11 -2.12
CA ASP A 34 -5.42 33.39 -3.10
C ASP A 34 -5.32 31.87 -2.85
N VAL A 35 -6.37 31.13 -3.21
CA VAL A 35 -6.42 29.66 -3.07
C VAL A 35 -7.02 29.05 -4.33
N ILE A 36 -6.22 28.26 -5.04
CA ILE A 36 -6.64 27.57 -6.27
C ILE A 36 -6.96 26.12 -5.94
N ARG A 37 -8.21 25.72 -6.19
CA ARG A 37 -8.67 24.34 -6.05
C ARG A 37 -8.64 23.63 -7.39
N ASN A 38 -7.84 22.57 -7.49
CA ASN A 38 -7.86 21.71 -8.66
C ASN A 38 -9.02 20.71 -8.58
N PRO A 39 -9.70 20.42 -9.71
CA PRO A 39 -10.71 19.37 -9.75
C PRO A 39 -10.06 18.00 -9.53
N LEU A 40 -10.87 17.03 -9.10
CA LEU A 40 -10.41 15.64 -9.05
C LEU A 40 -10.14 15.16 -10.47
N GLY A 41 -8.86 14.94 -10.78
CA GLY A 41 -8.41 14.44 -12.08
C GLY A 41 -8.67 12.94 -12.25
N THR A 42 -8.04 12.35 -13.26
CA THR A 42 -7.99 10.89 -13.42
C THR A 42 -7.02 10.26 -12.44
N MET A 43 -7.25 8.99 -12.07
CA MET A 43 -6.31 8.27 -11.21
C MET A 43 -5.05 7.94 -12.01
N GLY A 44 -3.97 8.68 -11.74
CA GLY A 44 -2.66 8.47 -12.35
C GLY A 44 -1.78 7.50 -11.56
N PRO A 45 -0.71 6.97 -12.18
CA PRO A 45 0.30 6.22 -11.45
C PRO A 45 1.02 7.11 -10.42
N SER A 46 1.28 6.52 -9.26
CA SER A 46 2.07 7.14 -8.18
C SER A 46 3.39 6.37 -8.00
N THR A 47 4.35 6.99 -7.33
CA THR A 47 5.56 6.29 -6.83
C THR A 47 5.25 5.34 -5.66
N HIS A 48 4.04 5.42 -5.10
CA HIS A 48 3.53 4.59 -4.03
C HIS A 48 2.75 3.38 -4.56
N ALA A 49 3.44 2.41 -5.16
CA ALA A 49 2.85 1.15 -5.60
C ALA A 49 2.94 0.08 -4.48
N TYR A 50 1.80 -0.47 -4.08
CA TYR A 50 1.69 -1.55 -3.10
C TYR A 50 0.62 -2.57 -3.52
N GLY A 51 0.62 -3.73 -2.89
CA GLY A 51 -0.29 -4.83 -3.21
C GLY A 51 0.17 -5.67 -4.43
N GLY A 52 -0.72 -6.49 -4.96
CA GLY A 52 -0.42 -7.42 -6.06
C GLY A 52 0.01 -8.82 -5.58
N THR A 53 0.66 -8.93 -4.42
CA THR A 53 0.95 -10.22 -3.75
C THR A 53 0.52 -10.15 -2.28
N ARG A 54 -0.70 -9.66 -2.02
CA ARG A 54 -1.15 -9.28 -0.67
C ARG A 54 -0.99 -10.39 0.36
N MET A 55 -0.55 -10.02 1.57
CA MET A 55 -0.46 -10.93 2.71
C MET A 55 -1.81 -11.18 3.38
N GLY A 56 -2.02 -12.38 3.88
CA GLY A 56 -3.16 -12.76 4.73
C GLY A 56 -3.27 -14.27 4.88
N ASP A 57 -4.07 -14.73 5.83
CA ASP A 57 -4.10 -16.17 6.21
C ASP A 57 -4.99 -17.03 5.31
N ASN A 58 -5.82 -16.42 4.46
CA ASN A 58 -6.69 -17.16 3.55
C ASN A 58 -5.99 -17.31 2.17
N PRO A 59 -5.60 -18.53 1.75
CA PRO A 59 -4.92 -18.75 0.46
C PRO A 59 -5.82 -18.44 -0.75
N GLU A 60 -7.15 -18.53 -0.60
CA GLU A 60 -8.10 -18.21 -1.69
C GLU A 60 -8.15 -16.73 -2.03
N THR A 61 -7.70 -15.88 -1.11
CA THR A 61 -7.74 -14.44 -1.27
C THR A 61 -6.34 -13.85 -1.25
N ASN A 62 -5.36 -14.45 -0.58
CA ASN A 62 -4.03 -13.88 -0.39
C ASN A 62 -2.94 -14.71 -1.07
N VAL A 63 -1.91 -14.04 -1.60
CA VAL A 63 -0.81 -14.72 -2.31
C VAL A 63 0.21 -15.27 -1.30
N VAL A 64 0.44 -14.53 -0.22
CA VAL A 64 1.37 -14.91 0.85
C VAL A 64 0.65 -14.94 2.19
N ASN A 65 1.13 -15.77 3.10
CA ASN A 65 0.65 -15.81 4.48
C ASN A 65 1.06 -14.54 5.25
N ARG A 66 0.66 -14.44 6.53
CA ARG A 66 1.01 -13.30 7.40
C ARG A 66 2.52 -13.02 7.55
N TRP A 67 3.38 -13.97 7.21
CA TRP A 67 4.84 -13.85 7.30
C TRP A 67 5.50 -13.50 5.96
N GLY A 68 4.74 -13.39 4.87
CA GLY A 68 5.28 -13.09 3.55
C GLY A 68 5.78 -14.33 2.79
N LEU A 69 5.43 -15.54 3.22
CA LEU A 69 5.71 -16.77 2.48
C LEU A 69 4.53 -17.16 1.61
N ALA A 70 4.77 -17.60 0.37
CA ALA A 70 3.74 -17.99 -0.58
C ALA A 70 2.93 -19.17 -0.05
N HIS A 71 1.61 -19.14 -0.27
CA HIS A 71 0.74 -20.27 0.08
C HIS A 71 0.91 -21.46 -0.87
N GLU A 72 1.15 -21.18 -2.15
CA GLU A 72 1.19 -22.21 -3.21
C GLU A 72 2.58 -22.83 -3.43
N VAL A 73 3.65 -22.14 -3.04
CA VAL A 73 5.03 -22.55 -3.33
C VAL A 73 5.84 -22.62 -2.03
N PRO A 74 6.23 -23.82 -1.58
CA PRO A 74 6.77 -24.02 -0.24
C PRO A 74 7.91 -23.09 0.20
N ASN A 75 8.96 -22.85 -0.54
CA ASN A 75 10.15 -22.15 -0.04
C ASN A 75 10.31 -20.74 -0.66
N LEU A 76 9.18 -20.11 -1.01
CA LEU A 76 9.14 -18.83 -1.70
C LEU A 76 8.70 -17.70 -0.76
N GLY A 77 9.61 -16.79 -0.45
CA GLY A 77 9.31 -15.54 0.28
C GLY A 77 9.16 -14.35 -0.68
N ILE A 78 8.16 -13.50 -0.41
CA ILE A 78 7.97 -12.21 -1.11
C ILE A 78 8.05 -11.09 -0.08
N LEU A 79 8.96 -10.14 -0.31
CA LEU A 79 9.23 -9.04 0.59
C LEU A 79 9.03 -7.72 -0.15
N GLY A 80 8.39 -6.75 0.51
CA GLY A 80 8.29 -5.39 -0.01
C GLY A 80 6.87 -4.80 0.07
N ALA A 81 6.60 -3.78 -0.73
CA ALA A 81 5.29 -3.12 -0.77
C ALA A 81 4.19 -4.01 -1.33
N SER A 82 4.55 -5.01 -2.15
CA SER A 82 3.56 -5.85 -2.83
C SER A 82 2.74 -6.73 -1.90
N VAL A 83 3.27 -7.02 -0.70
CA VAL A 83 2.57 -7.79 0.32
C VAL A 83 1.60 -6.94 1.16
N MET A 84 1.63 -5.61 1.04
CA MET A 84 0.72 -4.74 1.76
C MET A 84 -0.72 -4.92 1.25
N GLY A 85 -1.64 -5.31 2.15
CA GLY A 85 -3.06 -5.48 1.83
C GLY A 85 -3.86 -4.17 1.82
N THR A 86 -3.32 -3.12 2.42
CA THR A 86 -3.95 -1.79 2.52
C THR A 86 -2.92 -0.68 2.38
N SER A 87 -3.39 0.48 1.92
CA SER A 87 -2.64 1.73 1.93
C SER A 87 -2.84 2.45 3.27
N GLY A 88 -1.80 3.13 3.75
CA GLY A 88 -1.92 4.15 4.80
C GLY A 88 -2.09 5.54 4.21
N ALA A 89 -2.16 6.56 5.09
CA ALA A 89 -2.17 7.98 4.72
C ALA A 89 -0.76 8.59 4.55
N HIS A 90 0.30 7.82 4.85
CA HIS A 90 1.69 8.25 4.81
C HIS A 90 2.51 7.43 3.82
N ASN A 91 3.72 7.90 3.55
CA ASN A 91 4.66 7.26 2.63
C ASN A 91 5.00 5.84 3.11
N PRO A 92 4.98 4.83 2.21
CA PRO A 92 4.99 3.42 2.62
C PRO A 92 6.37 2.89 2.99
N THR A 93 7.46 3.59 2.63
CA THR A 93 8.83 3.05 2.68
C THR A 93 9.21 2.47 4.05
N LEU A 94 8.84 3.13 5.14
CA LEU A 94 9.13 2.62 6.48
C LEU A 94 8.38 1.31 6.77
N THR A 95 7.11 1.23 6.38
CA THR A 95 6.30 0.00 6.48
C THR A 95 6.88 -1.11 5.59
N VAL A 96 7.34 -0.77 4.39
CA VAL A 96 8.00 -1.71 3.47
C VAL A 96 9.26 -2.30 4.11
N GLN A 97 10.12 -1.46 4.69
CA GLN A 97 11.32 -1.90 5.40
C GLN A 97 10.97 -2.77 6.60
N ALA A 98 9.98 -2.38 7.42
CA ALA A 98 9.55 -3.14 8.58
C ALA A 98 9.01 -4.53 8.19
N LEU A 99 8.21 -4.63 7.13
CA LEU A 99 7.68 -5.91 6.64
C LEU A 99 8.80 -6.79 6.07
N ALA A 100 9.70 -6.22 5.26
CA ALA A 100 10.84 -6.95 4.72
C ALA A 100 11.72 -7.51 5.84
N TRP A 101 12.02 -6.70 6.86
CA TRP A 101 12.79 -7.14 8.02
C TRP A 101 12.07 -8.24 8.80
N ARG A 102 10.77 -8.08 9.08
CA ARG A 102 9.97 -9.08 9.80
C ARG A 102 9.95 -10.43 9.07
N THR A 103 9.78 -10.42 7.75
CA THR A 103 9.81 -11.63 6.94
C THR A 103 11.20 -12.28 6.94
N ALA A 104 12.26 -11.48 6.79
CA ALA A 104 13.64 -11.99 6.84
C ALA A 104 13.97 -12.60 8.21
N GLU A 105 13.56 -11.96 9.31
CA GLU A 105 13.75 -12.48 10.66
C GLU A 105 12.99 -13.80 10.87
N TYR A 106 11.74 -13.89 10.38
CA TYR A 106 10.96 -15.13 10.42
C TYR A 106 11.64 -16.24 9.61
N LEU A 107 12.13 -15.93 8.41
CA LEU A 107 12.84 -16.88 7.55
C LEU A 107 14.07 -17.45 8.28
N VAL A 108 14.91 -16.58 8.86
CA VAL A 108 16.13 -17.01 9.56
C VAL A 108 15.80 -17.90 10.76
N LYS A 109 14.78 -17.53 11.56
CA LYS A 109 14.38 -18.30 12.74
C LYS A 109 13.79 -19.67 12.40
N ASN A 110 13.15 -19.80 11.24
CA ASN A 110 12.42 -21.00 10.83
C ASN A 110 13.05 -21.73 9.63
N TRP A 111 14.29 -21.40 9.26
CA TRP A 111 14.91 -21.84 8.01
C TRP A 111 14.82 -23.35 7.78
N LYS A 112 15.07 -24.17 8.81
CA LYS A 112 14.99 -25.64 8.69
C LYS A 112 13.62 -26.11 8.23
N ALA A 113 12.55 -25.55 8.80
CA ALA A 113 11.18 -25.92 8.45
C ALA A 113 10.71 -25.36 7.09
N ILE A 114 11.43 -24.37 6.54
CA ILE A 114 11.09 -23.73 5.25
C ILE A 114 11.92 -24.32 4.10
N ALA A 115 13.13 -24.78 4.38
CA ALA A 115 14.08 -25.26 3.39
C ALA A 115 14.01 -26.78 3.12
N GLU A 116 13.46 -27.55 4.07
CA GLU A 116 13.15 -28.98 3.93
C GLU A 116 11.81 -29.20 3.22
#